data_AF-X1T2Q1-F1
#
_entry.id   AF-X1T2Q1-F1
#
_cell.length_a   1.000
_cell.length_b   1.000
_cell.length_c   1.000
_cell.angle_alpha   90.00
_cell.angle_beta   90.00
_cell.angle_gamma   90.00
#
_symmetry.space_group_name_H-M   'P 1'
#
loop_
_entity.id
_entity.type
_entity.pdbx_description
1 polymer ?
#
loop_
_entity_poly.entity_id
_entity_poly.type
_entity_poly.pdbx_seq_one_letter_code
_entity_poly.pdbx_strand_id
1 'polypeptide(L)'
;MKIPKGIEGDYLETKRNHLFFDIKGIHHPHDRKICFLRFYPDQNGDRIKDDIKFKKIYSLDERYSKLREQYPQYLFFSKNFDLELQGVKLGDIKQIYTPRAYFNKLKDKTELIETEIQSKNLCELLINKGDIPENSIGISGSPMIGLNKKSS
;
A
#
# COMPACT_ATOMS: atom_id res chain seq x y z
N MET A 1 -21.85 -4.35 -4.10
CA MET A 1 -21.33 -4.00 -2.76
C MET A 1 -20.19 -3.00 -2.96
N LYS A 2 -20.32 -1.74 -2.50
CA LYS A 2 -19.24 -0.74 -2.64
C LYS A 2 -18.13 -1.10 -1.66
N ILE A 3 -16.99 -1.58 -2.16
CA ILE A 3 -15.78 -1.84 -1.35
C ILE A 3 -15.42 -0.52 -0.64
N PRO A 4 -15.18 -0.52 0.69
CA PRO A 4 -14.76 0.70 1.38
C PRO A 4 -13.50 1.25 0.72
N LYS A 5 -13.45 2.57 0.50
CA LYS A 5 -12.26 3.20 -0.08
C LYS A 5 -11.11 3.04 0.94
N GLY A 6 -10.18 2.12 0.69
CA GLY A 6 -9.03 1.79 1.55
C GLY A 6 -9.35 0.90 2.74
N ILE A 7 -9.08 -0.40 2.60
CA ILE A 7 -9.17 -1.45 3.62
C ILE A 7 -7.82 -2.15 3.83
N GLU A 8 -7.75 -3.10 4.76
CA GLU A 8 -6.56 -3.92 4.96
C GLU A 8 -6.02 -4.54 3.66
N GLY A 9 -4.70 -4.48 3.49
CA GLY A 9 -3.98 -4.96 2.31
C GLY A 9 -3.90 -3.94 1.18
N ASP A 10 -4.69 -2.87 1.22
CA ASP A 10 -4.53 -1.72 0.34
C ASP A 10 -3.35 -0.84 0.80
N TYR A 11 -2.82 -0.03 -0.11
CA TYR A 11 -1.84 1.00 0.21
C TYR A 11 -2.42 2.38 -0.07
N LEU A 12 -1.87 3.40 0.59
CA LEU A 12 -2.12 4.79 0.25
C LEU A 12 -0.82 5.56 0.03
N GLU A 13 -0.90 6.61 -0.79
CA GLU A 13 0.17 7.58 -1.01
C GLU A 13 -0.29 8.95 -0.48
N THR A 14 0.62 9.66 0.19
CA THR A 14 0.38 11.03 0.68
C THR A 14 0.62 12.07 -0.41
N LYS A 15 -0.10 13.20 -0.37
CA LYS A 15 -0.01 14.26 -1.41
C LYS A 15 1.31 14.99 -1.44
N ARG A 16 1.84 15.33 -0.26
CA ARG A 16 2.94 16.30 -0.12
C ARG A 16 4.31 15.65 -0.14
N ASN A 17 4.44 14.49 0.51
CA ASN A 17 5.74 13.92 0.88
C ASN A 17 6.01 12.58 0.18
N HIS A 18 5.11 12.13 -0.70
CA HIS A 18 5.20 10.86 -1.41
C HIS A 18 5.44 9.64 -0.51
N LEU A 19 4.98 9.68 0.74
CA LEU A 19 5.04 8.54 1.65
C LEU A 19 3.99 7.51 1.26
N PHE A 20 4.37 6.22 1.28
CA PHE A 20 3.46 5.11 1.09
C PHE A 20 3.22 4.38 2.40
N PHE A 21 1.94 4.19 2.73
CA PHE A 21 1.50 3.46 3.92
C PHE A 21 0.71 2.22 3.52
N ASP A 22 0.86 1.13 4.26
CA ASP A 22 -0.05 -0.02 4.19
C ASP A 22 -1.23 0.18 5.14
N ILE A 23 -2.46 0.11 4.60
CA ILE A 23 -3.69 0.29 5.38
C ILE A 23 -3.91 -0.94 6.25
N LYS A 24 -4.32 -0.72 7.51
CA LYS A 24 -4.55 -1.78 8.50
C LYS A 24 -5.97 -1.74 9.08
N GLY A 25 -6.59 -2.91 9.14
CA GLY A 25 -7.97 -3.07 9.56
C GLY A 25 -8.98 -2.59 8.52
N ILE A 26 -10.26 -2.73 8.88
CA ILE A 26 -11.41 -2.30 8.07
C ILE A 26 -12.16 -1.12 8.72
N HIS A 27 -11.94 -0.89 10.01
CA HIS A 27 -12.54 0.19 10.77
C HIS A 27 -11.54 1.31 10.94
N HIS A 28 -11.95 2.52 10.57
CA HIS A 28 -11.12 3.71 10.66
C HIS A 28 -11.92 4.89 11.24
N PRO A 29 -11.26 5.85 11.90
CA PRO A 29 -11.90 7.10 12.29
C PRO A 29 -12.45 7.84 11.05
N HIS A 30 -13.45 8.69 11.26
CA HIS A 30 -14.12 9.40 10.16
C HIS A 30 -13.19 10.35 9.37
N ASP A 31 -12.11 10.84 9.98
CA ASP A 31 -11.24 11.86 9.42
C ASP A 31 -9.93 11.31 8.81
N ARG A 32 -9.63 10.01 8.97
CA ARG A 32 -8.34 9.43 8.59
C ARG A 32 -8.40 7.92 8.31
N LYS A 33 -7.34 7.39 7.71
CA LYS A 33 -7.09 5.95 7.60
C LYS A 33 -6.01 5.53 8.57
N ILE A 34 -6.26 4.44 9.29
CA ILE A 34 -5.22 3.76 10.09
C ILE A 34 -4.35 2.99 9.11
N CYS A 35 -3.06 3.31 9.11
CA CYS A 35 -2.12 2.80 8.13
C CYS A 35 -0.69 2.97 8.63
N PHE A 36 0.22 2.09 8.24
CA PHE A 36 1.60 2.09 8.74
C PHE A 36 2.58 2.43 7.63
N LEU A 37 3.53 3.32 7.91
CA LEU A 37 4.52 3.77 6.95
C LEU A 37 5.30 2.58 6.41
N ARG A 38 5.43 2.45 5.10
CA ARG A 38 6.11 1.32 4.47
C ARG A 38 7.24 1.74 3.54
N PHE A 39 7.05 2.84 2.82
CA PHE A 39 8.08 3.42 1.97
C PHE A 39 8.11 4.94 2.13
N TYR A 40 9.32 5.49 2.11
CA TYR A 40 9.54 6.94 2.18
C TYR A 40 10.65 7.34 1.18
N PRO A 41 10.60 8.56 0.63
CA PRO A 41 11.66 9.07 -0.23
C PRO A 41 13.01 9.16 0.48
N ASP A 42 14.07 8.65 -0.14
CA ASP A 42 15.43 8.64 0.40
C ASP A 42 16.43 8.56 -0.76
N GLN A 43 17.43 9.44 -0.80
CA GLN A 43 18.43 9.48 -1.88
C GLN A 43 19.32 8.23 -1.92
N ASN A 44 19.41 7.51 -0.80
CA ASN A 44 20.10 6.23 -0.68
C ASN A 44 19.13 5.04 -0.85
N GLY A 45 17.89 5.30 -1.25
CA GLY A 45 16.88 4.30 -1.53
C GLY A 45 17.25 3.38 -2.69
N ASP A 46 16.83 2.12 -2.59
CA ASP A 46 17.15 1.04 -3.53
C ASP A 46 15.95 0.67 -4.44
N ARG A 47 14.87 1.45 -4.36
CA ARG A 47 13.64 1.33 -5.16
C ARG A 47 13.36 2.67 -5.82
N ILE A 48 12.90 2.66 -7.06
CA ILE A 48 12.69 3.89 -7.85
C ILE A 48 11.26 3.90 -8.38
N LYS A 49 10.58 5.04 -8.24
CA LYS A 49 9.28 5.32 -8.86
C LYS A 49 9.25 6.79 -9.25
N ASP A 50 8.90 7.08 -10.50
CA ASP A 50 8.79 8.44 -11.04
C ASP A 50 10.05 9.29 -10.73
N ASP A 51 11.23 8.71 -10.97
CA ASP A 51 12.57 9.27 -10.69
C ASP A 51 12.88 9.57 -9.20
N ILE A 52 11.99 9.21 -8.29
CA ILE A 52 12.21 9.33 -6.84
C ILE A 52 12.71 7.99 -6.29
N LYS A 53 13.80 8.05 -5.52
CA LYS A 53 14.32 6.90 -4.78
C LYS A 53 13.59 6.73 -3.46
N PHE A 54 13.29 5.48 -3.11
CA PHE A 54 12.56 5.09 -1.91
C PHE A 54 13.32 4.06 -1.11
N LYS A 55 13.21 4.15 0.21
CA LYS A 55 13.62 3.10 1.13
C LYS A 55 12.40 2.43 1.74
N LYS A 56 12.48 1.11 1.93
CA LYS A 56 11.45 0.32 2.59
C LYS A 56 11.77 0.17 4.08
N ILE A 57 10.79 0.42 4.94
CA ILE A 57 10.92 0.21 6.39
C ILE A 57 10.27 -1.12 6.77
N TYR A 58 11.01 -1.96 7.49
CA TYR A 58 10.54 -3.26 7.96
C TYR A 58 10.03 -3.20 9.39
N SER A 59 10.89 -2.75 10.31
CA SER A 59 10.61 -2.70 11.75
C SER A 59 9.46 -1.76 12.07
N LEU A 60 8.55 -2.17 12.94
CA LEU A 60 7.47 -1.31 13.41
C LEU A 60 8.02 -0.10 14.18
N ASP A 61 9.02 -0.33 15.04
CA ASP A 61 9.64 0.72 15.83
C ASP A 61 10.31 1.77 14.94
N GLU A 62 11.01 1.33 13.89
CA GLU A 62 11.63 2.23 12.91
C GLU A 62 10.58 3.09 12.20
N ARG A 63 9.40 2.55 11.89
CA ARG A 63 8.29 3.34 11.30
C ARG A 63 7.84 4.45 12.25
N TYR A 64 7.65 4.14 13.53
CA TYR A 64 7.25 5.13 14.53
C TYR A 64 8.34 6.17 14.75
N SER A 65 9.60 5.76 14.93
CA SER A 65 10.73 6.68 15.11
C SER A 65 10.86 7.63 13.93
N LYS A 66 10.75 7.12 12.69
CA LYS A 66 10.81 7.94 11.47
C LYS A 66 9.69 8.97 11.41
N LEU A 67 8.47 8.58 11.77
CA LEU A 67 7.34 9.50 11.81
C LEU A 67 7.49 10.54 12.91
N ARG A 68 7.90 10.16 14.14
CA ARG A 68 8.11 11.12 15.23
C ARG A 68 9.14 12.19 14.86
N GLU A 69 10.23 11.78 14.22
CA GLU A 69 11.33 12.68 13.85
C GLU A 69 10.96 13.62 12.70
N GLN A 70 10.33 13.09 11.63
CA GLN A 70 10.21 13.84 10.36
C GLN A 70 8.78 14.14 9.94
N TYR A 71 7.81 13.36 10.40
CA TYR A 71 6.42 13.46 9.97
C TYR A 71 5.41 13.24 11.11
N PRO A 72 5.52 13.98 12.23
CA PRO A 72 4.72 13.73 13.43
C PRO A 72 3.22 13.91 13.20
N GLN A 73 2.81 14.62 12.15
CA GLN A 73 1.41 14.80 11.78
C GLN A 73 0.67 13.50 11.41
N TYR A 74 1.41 12.41 11.12
CA TYR A 74 0.82 11.10 10.82
C TYR A 74 0.71 10.19 12.05
N LEU A 75 1.03 10.69 13.24
CA LEU A 75 0.81 10.00 14.51
C LEU A 75 -0.38 10.61 15.23
N PHE A 76 -1.17 9.77 15.90
CA PHE A 76 -2.29 10.21 16.72
C PHE A 76 -2.63 9.18 17.79
N PHE A 77 -3.15 9.66 18.92
CA PHE A 77 -3.70 8.76 19.93
C PHE A 77 -5.13 8.36 19.56
N SER A 78 -5.38 7.06 19.42
CA SER A 78 -6.72 6.54 19.20
C SER A 78 -7.40 6.22 20.52
N LYS A 79 -8.48 6.93 20.84
CA LYS A 79 -9.29 6.64 22.04
C LYS A 79 -9.93 5.26 22.00
N ASN A 80 -10.30 4.77 20.81
CA ASN A 80 -10.94 3.46 20.65
C ASN A 80 -9.98 2.29 20.90
N PHE A 81 -8.69 2.49 20.62
CA PHE A 81 -7.67 1.45 20.81
C PHE A 81 -6.79 1.73 22.05
N ASP A 82 -6.98 2.87 22.70
CA ASP A 82 -6.17 3.37 23.81
C ASP A 82 -4.66 3.32 23.53
N LEU A 83 -4.26 3.65 22.30
CA LEU A 83 -2.87 3.58 21.86
C LEU A 83 -2.53 4.59 20.76
N GLU A 84 -1.25 4.96 20.66
CA GLU A 84 -0.74 5.82 19.58
C GLU A 84 -0.62 5.05 18.27
N LEU A 85 -1.40 5.47 17.28
CA LEU A 85 -1.46 4.88 15.96
C LEU A 85 -0.89 5.80 14.90
N GLN A 86 -0.50 5.17 13.79
CA GLN A 86 -0.20 5.87 12.55
C GLN A 86 -1.50 6.05 11.74
N GLY A 87 -1.68 7.23 11.15
CA GLY A 87 -2.81 7.46 10.28
C GLY A 87 -2.73 8.72 9.44
N VAL A 88 -3.25 8.62 8.21
CA VAL A 88 -3.26 9.71 7.23
C VAL A 88 -4.66 10.28 7.12
N LYS A 89 -4.79 11.60 7.33
CA LYS A 89 -6.06 12.33 7.17
C LYS A 89 -6.57 12.22 5.74
N LEU A 90 -7.88 12.10 5.57
CA LEU A 90 -8.50 11.93 4.24
C LEU A 90 -8.10 13.04 3.25
N GLY A 91 -7.96 14.28 3.74
CA GLY A 91 -7.56 15.43 2.92
C GLY A 91 -6.12 15.36 2.37
N ASP A 92 -5.25 14.53 2.95
CA ASP A 92 -3.84 14.38 2.56
C ASP A 92 -3.55 13.08 1.79
N ILE A 93 -4.58 12.23 1.58
CA ILE A 93 -4.47 11.04 0.74
C ILE A 93 -4.49 11.47 -0.73
N LYS A 94 -3.42 11.18 -1.47
CA LYS A 94 -3.32 11.38 -2.92
C LYS A 94 -4.07 10.28 -3.65
N GLN A 95 -3.76 9.03 -3.33
CA GLN A 95 -4.29 7.86 -4.01
C GLN A 95 -4.34 6.66 -3.06
N ILE A 96 -5.31 5.78 -3.28
CA ILE A 96 -5.38 4.46 -2.66
C ILE A 96 -5.18 3.41 -3.76
N TYR A 97 -4.28 2.48 -3.51
CA TYR A 97 -3.93 1.36 -4.37
C TYR A 97 -4.53 0.09 -3.77
N THR A 98 -5.31 -0.65 -4.56
CA THR A 98 -5.96 -1.88 -4.09
C THR A 98 -5.46 -3.09 -4.87
N PRO A 99 -5.28 -4.26 -4.21
CA PRO A 99 -4.85 -5.48 -4.87
C PRO A 99 -5.72 -5.89 -6.06
N ARG A 100 -7.04 -5.72 -5.93
CA ARG A 100 -8.03 -6.05 -6.96
C ARG A 100 -7.86 -5.17 -8.19
N ALA A 101 -7.74 -3.85 -7.98
CA ALA A 101 -7.52 -2.91 -9.08
C ALA A 101 -6.18 -3.12 -9.77
N TYR A 102 -5.13 -3.48 -9.02
CA TYR A 102 -3.83 -3.78 -9.61
C TYR A 102 -3.85 -5.07 -10.43
N PHE A 103 -4.48 -6.14 -9.94
CA PHE A 103 -4.65 -7.37 -10.73
C PHE A 103 -5.41 -7.10 -12.03
N ASN A 104 -6.53 -6.37 -11.98
CA ASN A 104 -7.26 -5.98 -13.19
C ASN A 104 -6.39 -5.19 -14.16
N LYS A 105 -5.59 -4.23 -13.65
CA LYS A 105 -4.64 -3.47 -14.47
C LYS A 105 -3.62 -4.37 -15.18
N LEU A 106 -3.16 -5.47 -14.56
CA LEU A 106 -2.23 -6.41 -15.21
C LEU A 106 -2.89 -7.23 -16.33
N LYS A 107 -4.22 -7.34 -16.37
CA LYS A 107 -4.93 -7.99 -17.48
C LYS A 107 -4.88 -7.16 -18.74
N ASP A 108 -4.99 -5.84 -18.60
CA ASP A 108 -5.02 -4.89 -19.71
C ASP A 108 -3.63 -4.37 -20.12
N LYS A 109 -2.59 -4.70 -19.35
CA LYS A 109 -1.22 -4.24 -19.60
C LYS A 109 -0.61 -5.00 -20.78
N THR A 110 -0.07 -4.28 -21.76
CA THR A 110 0.58 -4.85 -22.95
C THR A 110 1.94 -5.47 -22.65
N GLU A 111 2.72 -4.85 -21.76
CA GLU A 111 4.06 -5.31 -21.39
C GLU A 111 4.12 -5.62 -19.89
N LEU A 112 4.26 -6.89 -19.56
CA LEU A 112 4.40 -7.39 -18.19
C LEU A 112 5.85 -7.81 -17.96
N ILE A 113 6.39 -7.50 -16.78
CA ILE A 113 7.65 -8.10 -16.33
C ILE A 113 7.40 -9.50 -15.74
N GLU A 114 8.44 -10.33 -15.64
CA GLU A 114 8.35 -11.72 -15.16
C GLU A 114 7.55 -11.87 -13.86
N THR A 115 7.81 -11.03 -12.86
CA THR A 115 7.10 -11.08 -11.57
C THR A 115 5.61 -10.72 -11.69
N GLU A 116 5.24 -9.83 -12.61
CA GLU A 116 3.85 -9.51 -12.90
C GLU A 116 3.15 -10.66 -13.63
N ILE A 117 3.84 -11.32 -14.57
CA ILE A 117 3.34 -12.52 -15.28
C ILE A 117 3.06 -13.64 -14.27
N GLN A 118 4.03 -13.97 -13.42
CA GLN A 118 3.89 -15.03 -12.43
C GLN A 118 2.76 -14.74 -11.44
N SER A 119 2.67 -13.49 -10.95
CA SER A 119 1.60 -13.08 -10.03
C SER A 119 0.21 -13.12 -10.68
N LYS A 120 0.10 -12.68 -11.94
CA LYS A 120 -1.13 -12.75 -12.73
C LYS A 120 -1.56 -14.19 -12.95
N ASN A 121 -0.65 -15.04 -13.42
CA ASN A 121 -0.92 -16.45 -13.69
C ASN A 121 -1.37 -17.20 -12.43
N LEU A 122 -0.76 -16.91 -11.27
CA LEU A 122 -1.18 -17.49 -10.00
C LEU A 122 -2.63 -17.10 -9.65
N CYS A 123 -2.99 -15.82 -9.81
CA CYS A 123 -4.36 -15.38 -9.55
C CYS A 123 -5.36 -16.04 -10.51
N GLU A 124 -5.04 -16.11 -11.80
CA GLU A 124 -5.89 -16.77 -12.81
C GLU A 124 -6.03 -18.27 -12.55
N LEU A 125 -4.96 -18.94 -12.11
CA LEU A 125 -5.01 -20.34 -11.70
C LEU A 125 -5.97 -20.54 -10.53
N LEU A 126 -5.88 -19.71 -9.49
CA LEU A 126 -6.75 -19.78 -8.31
C LEU A 126 -8.21 -19.49 -8.66
N ILE A 127 -8.47 -18.51 -9.54
CA ILE A 127 -9.80 -18.23 -10.07
C ILE A 127 -10.37 -19.47 -10.78
N ASN A 128 -9.64 -19.99 -11.75
CA ASN A 128 -10.12 -21.06 -12.62
C ASN A 128 -10.26 -22.41 -11.89
N LYS A 129 -9.38 -22.70 -10.91
CA LYS A 129 -9.40 -23.98 -10.18
C LYS A 129 -10.22 -23.93 -8.90
N GLY A 130 -10.36 -22.76 -8.29
CA GLY A 130 -11.08 -22.57 -7.03
C GLY A 130 -12.53 -22.12 -7.20
N ASP A 131 -12.98 -21.84 -8.43
CA ASP A 131 -14.30 -21.24 -8.70
C ASP A 131 -14.56 -19.98 -7.86
N ILE A 132 -13.50 -19.19 -7.65
CA ILE A 132 -13.58 -17.95 -6.86
C ILE A 132 -13.97 -16.78 -7.77
N PRO A 133 -14.85 -15.87 -7.29
CA PRO A 133 -15.14 -14.65 -8.03
C PRO A 133 -13.88 -13.84 -8.33
N GLU A 134 -13.75 -13.35 -9.55
CA GLU A 134 -12.58 -12.57 -9.96
C GLU A 134 -12.30 -11.35 -9.07
N ASN A 135 -13.36 -10.72 -8.57
CA ASN A 135 -13.28 -9.56 -7.69
C ASN A 135 -12.90 -9.89 -6.23
N SER A 136 -12.75 -11.17 -5.87
CA SER A 136 -12.35 -11.59 -4.52
C SER A 136 -10.84 -11.82 -4.37
N ILE A 137 -10.06 -11.70 -5.44
CA ILE A 137 -8.60 -11.89 -5.43
C ILE A 137 -7.86 -10.67 -5.98
N GLY A 138 -6.60 -10.52 -5.61
CA GLY A 138 -5.73 -9.49 -6.14
C GLY A 138 -4.28 -9.62 -5.71
N ILE A 139 -3.43 -8.76 -6.26
CA ILE A 139 -1.98 -8.80 -6.02
C ILE A 139 -1.58 -7.60 -5.16
N SER A 140 -0.99 -7.87 -3.99
CA SER A 140 -0.62 -6.84 -3.01
C SER A 140 0.89 -6.58 -2.95
N GLY A 141 1.30 -5.64 -2.10
CA GLY A 141 2.72 -5.37 -1.83
C GLY A 141 3.35 -4.35 -2.77
N SER A 142 4.68 -4.41 -2.91
CA SER A 142 5.43 -3.41 -3.67
C SER A 142 5.12 -3.32 -5.17
N PRO A 143 4.75 -4.41 -5.90
CA PRO A 143 4.36 -4.30 -7.31
C PRO A 143 3.15 -3.36 -7.50
N MET A 144 2.18 -3.43 -6.58
CA MET A 144 0.94 -2.64 -6.63
C MET A 144 1.19 -1.12 -6.64
N ILE A 145 2.27 -0.67 -6.02
CA ILE A 145 2.65 0.75 -5.96
C ILE A 145 3.84 1.07 -6.90
N GLY A 146 4.31 0.10 -7.68
CA GLY A 146 5.45 0.26 -8.59
C GLY A 146 6.79 0.42 -7.89
N LEU A 147 6.95 -0.14 -6.69
CA LEU A 147 8.20 -0.09 -5.92
C LEU A 147 8.86 -1.46 -5.82
N ASN A 148 8.48 -2.47 -6.60
CA ASN A 148 9.15 -3.78 -6.59
C ASN A 148 10.58 -3.71 -7.13
N LYS A 149 11.47 -4.58 -6.64
CA LYS A 149 12.80 -4.73 -7.24
C LYS A 149 12.70 -5.67 -8.44
N LYS A 150 13.56 -5.50 -9.43
CA LYS A 150 13.62 -6.35 -10.63
C LYS A 150 13.97 -7.82 -10.32
N SER A 151 14.55 -8.10 -9.15
CA SER A 151 15.04 -9.43 -8.72
C SER A 151 14.31 -10.00 -7.49
N SER A 152 13.05 -9.59 -7.26
CA SER A 152 12.21 -10.17 -6.19
C SER A 152 11.41 -11.35 -6.68
#